data_AF-A0A497FGI6-F1
#
_entry.id   AF-A0A497FGI6-F1
#
_cell.length_a   1.000
_cell.length_b   1.000
_cell.length_c   1.000
_cell.angle_alpha   90.00
_cell.angle_beta   90.00
_cell.angle_gamma   90.00
#
_symmetry.space_group_name_H-M   'P 1'
#
loop_
_entity.id
_entity.type
_entity.pdbx_description
1 polymer ?
#
loop_
_entity_poly.entity_id
_entity_poly.type
_entity_poly.pdbx_seq_one_letter_code
_entity_poly.pdbx_strand_id
1 'polypeptide(L)' 'MSRDQAVGVLLMLAGTLGIILYGWLVFLTEWSILILKITGFAVVGALLAILAWIGYMLATTPPPRPVEEPEKTKP' A
#
# COMPACT_ATOMS: atom_id res chain seq x y z
N MET A 1 13.37 29.23 9.56
CA MET A 1 12.48 28.04 9.55
C MET A 1 13.30 26.87 10.04
N SER A 2 12.80 26.07 10.98
CA SER A 2 13.48 24.83 11.37
C SER A 2 13.46 23.85 10.19
N ARG A 3 14.43 22.93 10.11
CA ARG A 3 14.48 21.92 9.02
C ARG A 3 13.16 21.16 8.92
N ASP A 4 12.58 20.81 10.06
CA ASP A 4 11.32 20.07 10.13
C ASP A 4 10.13 20.90 9.63
N GLN A 5 10.12 22.21 9.90
CA GLN A 5 9.12 23.13 9.37
C GLN A 5 9.24 23.29 7.85
N ALA A 6 10.46 23.34 7.31
CA ALA A 6 10.68 23.41 5.87
C ALA A 6 10.20 22.13 5.16
N VAL A 7 10.48 20.95 5.72
CA VAL A 7 9.98 19.67 5.21
C VAL A 7 8.46 19.59 5.30
N GLY A 8 7.87 20.04 6.40
CA GLY A 8 6.42 20.08 6.57
C GLY A 8 5.73 20.97 5.53
N VAL A 9 6.27 22.17 5.28
CA VAL A 9 5.75 23.09 4.26
C VAL A 9 5.92 22.51 2.85
N LEU A 10 7.05 21.87 2.57
CA LEU A 10 7.29 21.23 1.27
C LEU A 10 6.29 20.10 1.02
N LEU A 11 6.06 19.24 2.01
CA LEU A 11 5.10 18.15 1.91
C LEU A 11 3.67 18.68 1.74
N MET A 12 3.31 19.74 2.48
CA MET A 12 2.01 20.40 2.35
C MET A 12 1.81 20.93 0.92
N LEU A 13 2.77 21.70 0.40
CA LEU A 13 2.68 22.26 -0.95
C LEU A 13 2.67 21.17 -2.03
N ALA A 14 3.53 20.15 -1.91
CA ALA A 14 3.56 19.03 -2.84
C ALA A 14 2.23 18.25 -2.85
N GLY A 15 1.67 17.99 -1.67
CA GLY A 15 0.37 17.32 -1.53
C GLY A 15 -0.77 18.16 -2.12
N THR A 16 -0.84 19.45 -1.78
CA THR A 16 -1.86 20.37 -2.31
C THR A 16 -1.77 20.49 -3.83
N LEU A 17 -0.56 20.66 -4.38
CA LEU A 17 -0.34 20.70 -5.83
C LEU A 17 -0.73 19.38 -6.49
N GLY A 18 -0.39 18.24 -5.88
CA GLY A 18 -0.77 16.91 -6.38
C GLY A 18 -2.30 16.75 -6.48
N ILE A 19 -3.05 17.19 -5.46
CA ILE A 19 -4.52 17.13 -5.46
C ILE A 19 -5.09 18.02 -6.57
N ILE A 20 -4.59 19.24 -6.71
CA ILE A 20 -5.07 20.18 -7.73
C ILE A 20 -4.80 19.63 -9.14
N LEU A 21 -3.58 19.14 -9.39
CA LEU A 21 -3.20 18.58 -10.68
C LEU A 21 -3.99 17.31 -11.01
N TYR A 22 -4.16 16.41 -10.06
CA TYR A 22 -4.96 15.18 -10.27
C TYR A 22 -6.43 15.51 -10.53
N GLY A 23 -7.01 16.42 -9.74
CA GLY A 23 -8.38 16.90 -9.96
C GLY A 23 -8.54 17.55 -11.34
N TRP A 24 -7.60 18.40 -11.74
CA TRP A 24 -7.61 18.99 -13.07
C TRP A 24 -7.59 17.93 -14.18
N LEU A 25 -6.70 16.94 -14.07
CA LEU A 25 -6.56 15.88 -15.05
C LEU A 25 -7.82 15.01 -15.14
N VAL A 26 -8.46 14.71 -14.01
CA VAL A 26 -9.67 13.88 -13.95
C VAL A 26 -10.93 14.62 -14.41
N PHE A 27 -11.09 15.90 -14.10
CA PHE A 27 -12.35 16.62 -14.36
C PHE A 27 -12.35 17.44 -15.65
N LEU A 28 -11.19 17.93 -16.10
CA LEU A 28 -11.10 18.91 -17.19
C LEU A 28 -10.42 18.36 -18.46
N THR A 29 -10.01 17.09 -18.48
CA THR A 29 -9.39 16.48 -19.66
C THR A 29 -10.17 15.27 -20.17
N GLU A 30 -10.10 15.04 -21.48
CA GLU A 30 -10.71 13.88 -22.15
C GLU A 30 -10.09 12.54 -21.71
N TRP A 31 -8.91 12.59 -21.08
CA TRP A 31 -8.20 11.45 -20.53
C TRP A 31 -8.73 10.98 -19.18
N SER A 32 -9.74 11.67 -18.64
CA SER A 32 -10.38 11.39 -17.34
C SER A 32 -10.64 9.89 -17.11
N ILE A 33 -11.30 9.24 -18.06
CA ILE A 33 -11.65 7.81 -18.00
C ILE A 33 -10.39 6.94 -17.97
N LEU A 34 -9.35 7.27 -18.72
CA LEU A 34 -8.10 6.53 -18.73
C LEU A 34 -7.36 6.67 -17.38
N ILE A 35 -7.31 7.87 -16.83
CA ILE A 35 -6.67 8.17 -15.54
C ILE A 35 -7.40 7.47 -14.39
N LEU A 36 -8.73 7.49 -14.40
CA LEU A 36 -9.55 6.78 -13.42
C LEU A 36 -9.38 5.26 -13.52
N LYS A 37 -9.28 4.70 -14.74
CA LYS A 37 -8.98 3.28 -14.93
C LYS A 37 -7.60 2.91 -14.35
N ILE A 38 -6.58 3.70 -14.63
CA ILE A 38 -5.21 3.43 -14.13
C ILE A 38 -5.17 3.53 -12.61
N THR A 39 -5.73 4.57 -12.02
CA THR A 39 -5.73 4.75 -10.57
C THR A 39 -6.59 3.70 -9.86
N GLY A 40 -7.76 3.37 -10.40
CA GLY A 40 -8.59 2.27 -9.91
C GLY A 40 -7.88 0.92 -10.00
N PHE A 41 -7.24 0.62 -11.13
CA PHE A 41 -6.43 -0.58 -11.30
C PHE A 41 -5.25 -0.61 -10.33
N ALA A 42 -4.57 0.50 -10.10
CA ALA A 42 -3.46 0.57 -9.15
C ALA A 42 -3.91 0.23 -7.72
N VAL A 43 -5.07 0.73 -7.28
CA VAL A 43 -5.65 0.39 -5.96
C VAL A 43 -5.98 -1.09 -5.88
N VAL A 44 -6.74 -1.62 -6.84
CA VAL A 44 -7.13 -3.04 -6.84
C VAL A 44 -5.92 -3.95 -7.00
N GLY A 45 -4.98 -3.59 -7.88
CA GLY A 45 -3.75 -4.32 -8.14
C GLY A 45 -2.83 -4.36 -6.93
N ALA A 46 -2.71 -3.27 -6.17
CA ALA A 46 -1.96 -3.25 -4.91
C ALA A 46 -2.58 -4.21 -3.88
N LEU A 47 -3.92 -4.20 -3.74
CA LEU A 47 -4.62 -5.13 -2.84
C LEU A 47 -4.42 -6.59 -3.25
N LEU A 48 -4.58 -6.89 -4.54
CA LEU A 48 -4.37 -8.24 -5.07
C LEU A 48 -2.91 -8.67 -4.96
N ALA A 49 -1.95 -7.76 -5.15
CA ALA A 49 -0.54 -8.05 -4.95
C ALA A 49 -0.23 -8.42 -3.49
N ILE A 50 -0.82 -7.72 -2.52
CA ILE A 50 -0.70 -8.07 -1.10
C ILE A 50 -1.30 -9.45 -0.83
N LEU A 51 -2.49 -9.75 -1.36
CA LEU A 51 -3.12 -11.08 -1.20
C LEU A 51 -2.28 -12.19 -1.83
N ALA A 52 -1.76 -11.96 -3.04
CA ALA A 52 -0.89 -12.90 -3.72
C ALA A 52 0.40 -13.14 -2.93
N TRP A 53 0.98 -12.09 -2.34
CA TRP A 53 2.15 -12.19 -1.48
C TRP A 53 1.89 -13.02 -0.22
N ILE A 54 0.74 -12.81 0.43
CA ILE A 54 0.33 -13.63 1.59
C ILE A 54 0.16 -15.09 1.18
N GLY A 55 -0.51 -15.35 0.05
CA GLY A 55 -0.66 -16.71 -0.49
C GLY A 55 0.70 -17.35 -0.80
N TYR A 56 1.64 -16.58 -1.35
CA TYR A 56 3.01 -17.03 -1.58
C TYR A 56 3.73 -17.40 -0.27
N MET A 57 3.62 -16.58 0.76
CA MET A 57 4.20 -16.89 2.07
C MET A 57 3.60 -18.18 2.65
N LEU A 58 2.28 -18.37 2.61
CA LEU A 58 1.63 -19.59 3.10
C LEU A 58 2.06 -20.85 2.32
N ALA A 59 2.17 -20.74 0.99
CA ALA A 59 2.60 -21.85 0.14
C ALA A 59 4.08 -22.23 0.36
N THR A 60 4.90 -21.29 0.83
CA THR A 60 6.34 -21.47 1.00
C THR A 60 6.77 -21.66 2.44
N THR A 61 5.91 -21.39 3.43
CA THR A 61 6.17 -21.75 4.83
C THR A 61 5.99 -23.26 5.02
N PRO A 62 7.05 -24.01 5.36
CA PRO A 62 6.92 -25.40 5.75
C PRO A 62 6.00 -25.49 6.97
N PRO A 63 5.14 -26.52 7.07
CA PRO A 63 4.23 -26.67 8.20
C PRO A 63 5.01 -26.49 9.51
N PRO A 64 4.53 -25.62 10.42
CA PRO A 64 5.16 -25.43 11.71
C PRO A 64 5.38 -26.81 12.31
N ARG A 65 6.62 -27.09 12.76
CA ARG A 65 6.89 -28.31 13.52
C ARG A 65 5.78 -28.45 14.56
N PRO A 66 5.09 -29.60 14.64
CA PRO A 66 4.12 -29.85 15.70
C PRO A 66 4.79 -29.41 16.98
N VAL A 67 4.15 -28.47 17.69
CA VAL A 67 4.66 -27.97 18.96
C VAL A 67 4.95 -29.22 19.77
N GLU A 68 6.21 -29.54 20.02
CA GLU A 68 6.58 -30.58 20.97
C GLU A 68 5.89 -30.16 22.25
N GLU A 69 4.78 -30.85 22.56
CA GLU A 69 3.99 -30.63 23.77
C GLU A 69 4.98 -30.48 24.90
N PRO A 70 4.93 -29.36 25.67
CA PRO A 70 5.87 -29.12 26.74
C PRO A 70 5.90 -30.41 27.55
N GLU A 71 7.06 -31.05 27.44
CA GLU A 71 7.47 -32.26 28.10
C GLU A 71 6.69 -32.36 29.40
N LYS A 72 5.78 -33.35 29.46
CA LYS A 72 5.13 -33.78 30.69
C LYS A 72 6.17 -33.63 31.78
N THR A 73 6.04 -32.57 32.56
CA THR A 73 6.85 -32.30 33.72
C THR A 73 6.42 -33.40 34.68
N LYS A 74 7.15 -34.50 34.58
CA LYS A 74 7.04 -35.71 35.37
C LYS A 74 8.17 -35.61 36.39
N PRO A 75 8.00 -36.03 37.64
CA PRO A 75 6.78 -36.25 38.43
C PRO A 75 6.44 -35.09 39.38
#